data_AF-A0A2U9PP18-F1
#
_entry.id   AF-A0A2U9PP18-F1
#
_cell.length_a   1.000
_cell.length_b   1.000
_cell.length_c   1.000
_cell.angle_alpha   90.00
_cell.angle_beta   90.00
_cell.angle_gamma   90.00
#
_symmetry.space_group_name_H-M   'P 1'
#
loop_
_entity.id
_entity.type
_entity.pdbx_description
1 polymer ?
#
loop_
_entity_poly.entity_id
_entity_poly.type
_entity_poly.pdbx_seq_one_letter_code
_entity_poly.pdbx_strand_id
1 'polypeptide(L)'
;MWRYAFGLVVLVVSGLITGPGSLAVPVARADADIQQVGSVAPPEGPAETWVVADMDTGQILAGRGEYVRHAPASTIKTLLALVVLDEVPLDSTIVADETDTDVECNCAGVAPGRTYTARQLLEAALLASGNDAANTLARMLGGPEAAVAKMNAKAAQLGARDTNVVTPSGLDAPGMPFWSTPHDLAVIFRAAMADPVFAQITAMPSTVFPAKTGDRVLVNQNELLHRYPGTLGGKTGFTDIARKTFVAAAQRDGRRLVIAMMYGLVKEGGPTYWDQAAGLLDWGFAQDRSASIGAL
;
A
#
# COMPACT_ATOMS: atom_id res chain seq x y z
N MET A 1 -2.80 36.04 80.89
CA MET A 1 -1.56 35.34 81.27
C MET A 1 -0.62 35.40 80.07
N TRP A 2 0.39 36.27 80.15
CA TRP A 2 1.42 36.46 79.13
C TRP A 2 2.18 35.16 78.86
N ARG A 3 2.64 34.96 77.60
CA ARG A 3 4.01 34.50 77.38
C ARG A 3 4.52 34.71 75.95
N TYR A 4 5.77 35.13 75.94
CA TYR A 4 6.58 35.69 74.87
C TYR A 4 7.02 34.69 73.79
N ALA A 5 7.30 35.27 72.62
CA ALA A 5 7.99 34.67 71.50
C ALA A 5 9.45 34.31 71.81
N PHE A 6 9.96 33.27 71.15
CA PHE A 6 11.37 33.13 70.80
C PHE A 6 11.45 32.64 69.35
N GLY A 7 12.07 33.46 68.50
CA GLY A 7 12.37 33.12 67.12
C GLY A 7 13.56 32.16 67.06
N LEU A 8 13.44 31.16 66.16
CA LEU A 8 14.58 30.37 65.71
C LEU A 8 14.79 30.68 64.23
N VAL A 9 15.88 31.40 63.94
CA VAL A 9 16.40 31.56 62.59
C VAL A 9 17.07 30.24 62.20
N VAL A 10 16.46 29.50 61.28
CA VAL A 10 17.13 28.36 60.63
C VAL A 10 17.73 28.86 59.32
N LEU A 11 19.06 28.97 59.31
CA LEU A 11 19.87 29.07 58.10
C LEU A 11 19.72 27.77 57.30
N VAL A 12 18.92 27.79 56.24
CA VAL A 12 18.95 26.72 55.24
C VAL A 12 20.04 27.07 54.24
N VAL A 13 21.16 26.35 54.33
CA VAL A 13 22.19 26.34 53.29
C VAL A 13 21.58 25.64 52.07
N SER A 14 21.21 26.42 51.06
CA SER A 14 20.80 25.90 49.75
C SER A 14 22.03 25.31 49.04
N GLY A 15 22.25 24.02 49.23
CA GLY A 15 23.13 23.24 48.37
C GLY A 15 22.46 23.05 47.01
N LEU A 16 22.97 23.73 45.98
CA LEU A 16 22.69 23.34 44.60
C LEU A 16 23.32 21.97 44.37
N ILE A 17 22.49 20.92 44.42
CA ILE A 17 22.85 19.64 43.81
C ILE A 17 22.67 19.86 42.31
N THR A 18 23.77 20.16 41.62
CA THR A 18 23.83 20.05 40.16
C THR A 18 23.67 18.57 39.82
N GLY A 19 22.43 18.17 39.50
CA GLY A 19 22.18 16.86 38.90
C GLY A 19 22.99 16.74 37.61
N PRO A 20 23.52 15.56 37.27
CA PRO A 20 24.20 15.36 36.00
C PRO A 20 23.24 15.76 34.90
N GLY A 21 23.61 16.78 34.12
CA GLY A 21 22.86 17.16 32.94
C GLY A 21 22.79 15.95 32.01
N SER A 22 21.59 15.41 31.82
CA SER A 22 21.34 14.45 30.76
C SER A 22 21.62 15.18 29.45
N LEU A 23 22.84 15.01 28.94
CA LEU A 23 23.13 15.29 27.55
C LEU A 23 22.21 14.38 26.75
N ALA A 24 21.18 14.97 26.14
CA ALA A 24 20.43 14.29 25.11
C ALA A 24 21.43 13.94 24.01
N VAL A 25 21.86 12.68 24.00
CA VAL A 25 22.65 12.15 22.89
C VAL A 25 21.74 12.28 21.68
N PRO A 26 22.11 13.04 20.63
CA PRO A 26 21.37 13.00 19.40
C PRO A 26 21.47 11.55 18.92
N VAL A 27 20.35 10.83 18.97
CA VAL A 27 20.24 9.56 18.27
C VAL A 27 20.28 9.95 16.80
N ALA A 28 21.45 9.80 16.19
CA ALA A 28 21.55 9.78 14.75
C ALA A 28 20.63 8.66 14.28
N ARG A 29 19.47 9.02 13.71
CA ARG A 29 18.82 8.09 12.79
C ARG A 29 19.84 7.91 11.67
N ALA A 30 20.32 6.68 11.48
CA ALA A 30 21.05 6.37 10.27
C ALA A 30 20.16 6.82 9.09
N ASP A 31 20.73 7.51 8.10
CA ASP A 31 20.03 7.81 6.86
C ASP A 31 19.50 6.47 6.32
N ALA A 32 18.20 6.24 6.48
CA ALA A 32 17.54 4.98 6.18
C ALA A 32 17.22 4.85 4.68
N ASP A 33 17.47 5.94 3.94
CA ASP A 33 17.16 6.09 2.55
C ASP A 33 18.40 5.75 1.73
N ILE A 34 18.26 4.79 0.82
CA ILE A 34 19.25 4.47 -0.20
C ILE A 34 18.80 5.19 -1.47
N GLN A 35 19.68 6.00 -2.06
CA GLN A 35 19.38 6.82 -3.23
C GLN A 35 20.60 6.94 -4.15
N GLN A 36 20.39 7.45 -5.36
CA GLN A 36 21.47 7.72 -6.31
C GLN A 36 22.53 8.67 -5.71
N VAL A 37 23.81 8.39 -5.96
CA VAL A 37 24.91 9.22 -5.45
C VAL A 37 24.82 10.62 -6.07
N GLY A 38 24.79 11.66 -5.21
CA GLY A 38 24.72 13.05 -5.65
C GLY A 38 23.31 13.56 -5.97
N SER A 39 22.26 12.74 -5.82
CA SER A 39 20.88 13.21 -5.91
C SER A 39 20.50 14.06 -4.69
N VAL A 40 19.54 14.97 -4.87
CA VAL A 40 18.82 15.57 -3.73
C VAL A 40 18.10 14.47 -2.95
N ALA A 41 17.88 14.67 -1.65
CA ALA A 41 17.12 13.73 -0.84
C ALA A 41 15.66 13.63 -1.31
N PRO A 42 15.06 12.42 -1.38
CA PRO A 42 13.63 12.24 -1.53
C PRO A 42 12.85 12.98 -0.43
N PRO A 43 11.63 13.46 -0.72
CA PRO A 43 10.82 14.13 0.28
C PRO A 43 10.37 13.15 1.38
N GLU A 44 10.47 13.60 2.63
CA GLU A 44 9.91 12.90 3.79
C GLU A 44 8.39 12.79 3.71
N GLY A 45 7.83 11.78 4.37
CA GLY A 45 6.38 11.61 4.44
C GLY A 45 5.95 10.51 5.42
N PRO A 46 4.64 10.22 5.49
CA PRO A 46 4.07 9.33 6.49
C PRO A 46 4.40 7.84 6.30
N ALA A 47 4.78 7.39 5.10
CA ALA A 47 5.16 6.00 4.85
C ALA A 47 6.52 5.68 5.48
N GLU A 48 6.56 4.65 6.32
CA GLU A 48 7.79 4.25 7.02
C GLU A 48 8.76 3.52 6.09
N THR A 49 8.23 2.83 5.07
CA THR A 49 9.03 2.15 4.05
C THR A 49 8.45 2.39 2.66
N TRP A 50 9.32 2.52 1.65
CA TRP A 50 8.92 2.80 0.28
C TRP A 50 10.02 2.45 -0.73
N VAL A 51 9.64 2.39 -2.01
CA VAL A 51 10.57 2.24 -3.16
C VAL A 51 10.09 3.10 -4.34
N VAL A 52 11.03 3.60 -5.14
CA VAL A 52 10.81 4.24 -6.44
C VAL A 52 11.60 3.47 -7.49
N ALA A 53 10.93 2.95 -8.51
CA ALA A 53 11.56 2.15 -9.56
C ALA A 53 11.04 2.53 -10.95
N ASP A 54 11.87 2.31 -11.96
CA ASP A 54 11.53 2.47 -13.37
C ASP A 54 10.81 1.22 -13.89
N MET A 55 9.62 1.38 -14.48
CA MET A 55 8.78 0.25 -14.89
C MET A 55 9.30 -0.44 -16.14
N ASP A 56 10.04 0.26 -16.99
CA ASP A 56 10.54 -0.27 -18.26
C ASP A 56 11.79 -1.09 -18.00
N THR A 57 12.78 -0.48 -17.35
CA THR A 57 14.09 -1.09 -17.09
C THR A 57 14.10 -2.00 -15.86
N GLY A 58 13.21 -1.75 -14.89
CA GLY A 58 13.25 -2.39 -13.57
C GLY A 58 14.28 -1.77 -12.63
N GLN A 59 15.00 -0.71 -13.02
CA GLN A 59 15.98 -0.06 -12.15
C GLN A 59 15.31 0.55 -10.91
N ILE A 60 15.89 0.35 -9.74
CA ILE A 60 15.50 1.02 -8.50
C ILE A 60 16.25 2.34 -8.41
N LEU A 61 15.53 3.45 -8.22
CA LEU A 61 16.08 4.80 -8.15
C LEU A 61 16.41 5.17 -6.70
N ALA A 62 15.50 4.85 -5.79
CA ALA A 62 15.67 5.03 -4.35
C ALA A 62 14.73 4.10 -3.57
N GLY A 63 15.04 3.88 -2.30
CA GLY A 63 14.20 3.15 -1.36
C GLY A 63 14.50 3.52 0.08
N ARG A 64 13.53 3.28 0.95
CA ARG A 64 13.66 3.34 2.42
C ARG A 64 13.10 2.05 2.97
N GLY A 65 13.97 1.19 3.50
CA GLY A 65 13.56 -0.12 4.00
C GLY A 65 12.75 -0.92 2.97
N GLU A 66 13.13 -0.85 1.70
CA GLU A 66 12.39 -1.39 0.56
C GLU A 66 12.22 -2.92 0.61
N TYR A 67 13.02 -3.60 1.43
CA TYR A 67 12.95 -5.04 1.70
C TYR A 67 12.37 -5.38 3.09
N VAL A 68 11.90 -4.39 3.85
CA VAL A 68 11.28 -4.62 5.17
C VAL A 68 9.86 -5.13 4.99
N ARG A 69 9.55 -6.22 5.70
CA ARG A 69 8.26 -6.91 5.62
C ARG A 69 7.19 -6.19 6.44
N HIS A 70 6.05 -5.92 5.80
CA HIS A 70 4.84 -5.40 6.43
C HIS A 70 3.61 -6.09 5.85
N ALA A 71 2.48 -6.10 6.56
CA ALA A 71 1.21 -6.54 5.99
C ALA A 71 0.83 -5.65 4.78
N PRO A 72 0.39 -6.22 3.64
CA PRO A 72 0.12 -5.44 2.44
C PRO A 72 -1.22 -4.71 2.46
N ALA A 73 -2.18 -5.15 3.30
CA ALA A 73 -3.58 -4.78 3.16
C ALA A 73 -4.06 -4.99 1.71
N SER A 74 -4.98 -4.15 1.23
CA SER A 74 -5.60 -4.29 -0.09
C SER A 74 -4.67 -4.04 -1.30
N THR A 75 -3.40 -3.67 -1.12
CA THR A 75 -2.47 -3.63 -2.27
C THR A 75 -2.26 -5.03 -2.85
N ILE A 76 -2.40 -6.09 -2.05
CA ILE A 76 -2.27 -7.48 -2.53
C ILE A 76 -3.34 -7.89 -3.55
N LYS A 77 -4.45 -7.13 -3.66
CA LYS A 77 -5.47 -7.36 -4.69
C LYS A 77 -4.91 -7.17 -6.11
N THR A 78 -3.77 -6.49 -6.27
CA THR A 78 -3.06 -6.41 -7.56
C THR A 78 -2.53 -7.78 -7.98
N LEU A 79 -2.03 -8.57 -7.04
CA LEU A 79 -1.60 -9.95 -7.25
C LEU A 79 -2.79 -10.88 -7.52
N LEU A 80 -3.89 -10.73 -6.77
CA LEU A 80 -5.12 -11.48 -7.04
C LEU A 80 -5.62 -11.21 -8.47
N ALA A 81 -5.69 -9.93 -8.86
CA ALA A 81 -6.13 -9.54 -10.19
C ALA A 81 -5.26 -10.16 -11.28
N LEU A 82 -3.93 -10.18 -11.09
CA LEU A 82 -3.02 -10.78 -12.04
C LEU A 82 -3.25 -12.30 -12.19
N VAL A 83 -3.47 -13.03 -11.09
CA VAL A 83 -3.81 -14.47 -11.15
C VAL A 83 -5.13 -14.71 -11.86
N VAL A 84 -6.15 -13.87 -11.61
CA VAL A 84 -7.45 -13.98 -12.31
C VAL A 84 -7.27 -13.73 -13.81
N LEU A 85 -6.50 -12.72 -14.20
CA LEU A 85 -6.25 -12.40 -15.61
C LEU A 85 -5.50 -13.52 -16.35
N ASP A 86 -4.64 -14.28 -15.66
CA ASP A 86 -3.94 -15.42 -16.23
C ASP A 86 -4.86 -16.64 -16.48
N GLU A 87 -5.87 -16.84 -15.64
CA GLU A 87 -6.57 -18.13 -15.57
C GLU A 87 -8.07 -18.07 -15.90
N VAL A 88 -8.71 -16.90 -15.78
CA VAL A 88 -10.17 -16.76 -15.85
C VAL A 88 -10.53 -15.84 -17.01
N PRO A 89 -11.22 -16.34 -18.06
CA PRO A 89 -11.74 -15.50 -19.13
C PRO A 89 -12.64 -14.40 -18.57
N LEU A 90 -12.49 -13.16 -19.07
CA LEU A 90 -13.17 -11.98 -18.53
C LEU A 90 -14.71 -12.06 -18.54
N ASP A 91 -15.27 -12.80 -19.50
CA ASP A 91 -16.69 -13.05 -19.69
C ASP A 91 -17.20 -14.27 -18.91
N SER A 92 -16.31 -15.05 -18.29
CA SER A 92 -16.70 -16.13 -17.40
C SER A 92 -17.53 -15.57 -16.26
N THR A 93 -18.61 -16.28 -15.94
CA THR A 93 -19.57 -15.86 -14.93
C THR A 93 -19.58 -16.78 -13.73
N ILE A 94 -19.89 -16.22 -12.58
CA ILE A 94 -20.17 -16.95 -11.35
C ILE A 94 -21.43 -16.40 -10.69
N VAL A 95 -22.25 -17.29 -10.11
CA VAL A 95 -23.34 -16.90 -9.22
C VAL A 95 -22.76 -16.74 -7.83
N ALA A 96 -22.83 -15.52 -7.28
CA ALA A 96 -22.32 -15.24 -5.95
C ALA A 96 -23.09 -16.05 -4.90
N ASP A 97 -22.39 -16.58 -3.90
CA ASP A 97 -22.97 -17.25 -2.75
C ASP A 97 -23.00 -16.35 -1.51
N GLU A 98 -23.56 -16.84 -0.41
CA GLU A 98 -23.61 -16.07 0.85
C GLU A 98 -22.21 -15.82 1.41
N THR A 99 -21.30 -16.79 1.28
CA THR A 99 -19.92 -16.72 1.80
C THR A 99 -19.04 -15.72 1.05
N ASP A 100 -19.37 -15.42 -0.21
CA ASP A 100 -18.75 -14.35 -0.99
C ASP A 100 -18.97 -12.98 -0.33
N THR A 101 -20.06 -12.82 0.43
CA THR A 101 -20.49 -11.54 1.00
C THR A 101 -20.34 -11.45 2.52
N ASP A 102 -20.04 -12.58 3.18
CA ASP A 102 -19.75 -12.64 4.63
C ASP A 102 -18.29 -12.26 4.92
N VAL A 103 -17.99 -10.98 4.68
CA VAL A 103 -16.64 -10.42 4.82
C VAL A 103 -16.69 -9.06 5.49
N GLU A 104 -15.59 -8.69 6.12
CA GLU A 104 -15.38 -7.29 6.54
C GLU A 104 -15.35 -6.40 5.29
N CYS A 105 -16.12 -5.31 5.29
CA CYS A 105 -16.12 -4.34 4.19
C CYS A 105 -14.91 -3.40 4.32
N ASN A 106 -14.30 -2.95 3.23
CA ASN A 106 -14.99 -2.35 2.09
C ASN A 106 -15.61 -3.36 1.09
N CYS A 107 -16.86 -3.11 0.66
CA CYS A 107 -17.63 -4.01 -0.20
C CYS A 107 -18.19 -3.26 -1.42
N ALA A 108 -18.09 -3.88 -2.59
CA ALA A 108 -18.64 -3.35 -3.84
C ALA A 108 -20.18 -3.47 -3.88
N GLY A 109 -20.72 -4.45 -3.18
CA GLY A 109 -22.14 -4.78 -3.16
C GLY A 109 -22.48 -6.01 -3.99
N VAL A 110 -21.58 -7.00 -4.03
CA VAL A 110 -21.88 -8.35 -4.51
C VAL A 110 -23.11 -8.86 -3.75
N ALA A 111 -24.03 -9.50 -4.46
CA ALA A 111 -25.29 -9.96 -3.90
C ALA A 111 -25.45 -11.48 -4.14
N PRO A 112 -25.70 -12.29 -3.09
CA PRO A 112 -25.91 -13.72 -3.25
C PRO A 112 -27.06 -14.03 -4.22
N GLY A 113 -26.88 -15.06 -5.04
CA GLY A 113 -27.81 -15.45 -6.10
C GLY A 113 -27.73 -14.59 -7.37
N ARG A 114 -26.91 -13.54 -7.40
CA ARG A 114 -26.68 -12.73 -8.60
C ARG A 114 -25.46 -13.21 -9.37
N THR A 115 -25.55 -13.14 -10.69
CA THR A 115 -24.46 -13.50 -11.60
C THR A 115 -23.55 -12.30 -11.86
N TYR A 116 -22.25 -12.52 -11.76
CA TYR A 116 -21.20 -11.54 -12.08
C TYR A 116 -20.21 -12.12 -13.07
N THR A 117 -19.70 -11.29 -13.97
CA THR A 117 -18.54 -11.61 -14.82
C THR A 117 -17.23 -11.39 -14.04
N ALA A 118 -16.16 -12.10 -14.43
CA ALA A 118 -14.82 -11.84 -13.89
C ALA A 118 -14.41 -10.37 -14.07
N ARG A 119 -14.74 -9.75 -15.21
CA ARG A 119 -14.46 -8.31 -15.44
C ARG A 119 -15.15 -7.40 -14.43
N GLN A 120 -16.43 -7.60 -14.14
CA GLN A 120 -17.16 -6.80 -13.14
C GLN A 120 -16.55 -6.94 -11.75
N LEU A 121 -16.13 -8.15 -11.38
CA LEU A 121 -15.50 -8.41 -10.08
C LEU A 121 -14.09 -7.81 -9.99
N LEU A 122 -13.30 -7.86 -11.07
CA LEU A 122 -12.00 -7.19 -11.16
C LEU A 122 -12.14 -5.67 -11.01
N GLU A 123 -13.09 -5.06 -11.72
CA GLU A 123 -13.38 -3.62 -11.58
C GLU A 123 -13.79 -3.28 -10.14
N ALA A 124 -14.68 -4.05 -9.54
CA ALA A 124 -15.11 -3.87 -8.15
C ALA A 124 -13.94 -4.00 -7.14
N ALA A 125 -13.08 -5.00 -7.31
CA ALA A 125 -11.93 -5.24 -6.44
C ALA A 125 -10.85 -4.16 -6.59
N LEU A 126 -10.65 -3.60 -7.79
CA LEU A 126 -9.59 -2.63 -8.06
C LEU A 126 -10.03 -1.17 -7.81
N LEU A 127 -11.24 -0.78 -8.21
CA LEU A 127 -11.73 0.60 -8.04
C LEU A 127 -12.22 0.85 -6.61
N ALA A 128 -13.07 -0.03 -6.09
CA ALA A 128 -13.72 0.14 -4.80
C ALA A 128 -13.11 -0.74 -3.70
N SER A 129 -12.01 -1.46 -3.98
CA SER A 129 -11.35 -2.33 -3.01
C SER A 129 -12.26 -3.41 -2.42
N GLY A 130 -13.29 -3.84 -3.15
CA GLY A 130 -14.33 -4.76 -2.66
C GLY A 130 -13.75 -6.09 -2.19
N ASN A 131 -13.90 -6.40 -0.91
CA ASN A 131 -13.51 -7.68 -0.32
C ASN A 131 -14.45 -8.80 -0.75
N ASP A 132 -15.72 -8.47 -0.92
CA ASP A 132 -16.76 -9.35 -1.47
C ASP A 132 -16.43 -9.79 -2.91
N ALA A 133 -16.02 -8.83 -3.74
CA ALA A 133 -15.52 -9.11 -5.09
C ALA A 133 -14.24 -9.97 -5.06
N ALA A 134 -13.31 -9.70 -4.14
CA ALA A 134 -12.08 -10.50 -4.00
C ALA A 134 -12.37 -11.95 -3.58
N ASN A 135 -13.31 -12.19 -2.67
CA ASN A 135 -13.75 -13.54 -2.30
C ASN A 135 -14.43 -14.26 -3.47
N THR A 136 -15.29 -13.54 -4.20
CA THR A 136 -15.96 -14.11 -5.38
C THR A 136 -14.96 -14.51 -6.46
N LEU A 137 -13.95 -13.66 -6.72
CA LEU A 137 -12.83 -13.98 -7.62
C LEU A 137 -12.03 -15.20 -7.14
N ALA A 138 -11.78 -15.31 -5.84
CA ALA A 138 -11.08 -16.47 -5.28
C ALA A 138 -11.86 -17.77 -5.53
N ARG A 139 -13.20 -17.73 -5.46
CA ARG A 139 -14.06 -18.87 -5.83
C ARG A 139 -13.96 -19.23 -7.32
N MET A 140 -13.88 -18.25 -8.22
CA MET A 140 -13.59 -18.51 -9.64
C MET A 140 -12.25 -19.20 -9.86
N LEU A 141 -11.29 -19.01 -8.94
CA LEU A 141 -9.97 -19.67 -8.95
C LEU A 141 -9.94 -21.04 -8.26
N GLY A 142 -11.09 -21.56 -7.80
CA GLY A 142 -11.19 -22.85 -7.10
C GLY A 142 -11.32 -22.75 -5.58
N GLY A 143 -11.63 -21.56 -5.05
CA GLY A 143 -11.83 -21.30 -3.63
C GLY A 143 -10.66 -20.56 -2.97
N PRO A 144 -10.83 -20.07 -1.74
CA PRO A 144 -9.85 -19.20 -1.07
C PRO A 144 -8.47 -19.85 -0.91
N GLU A 145 -8.41 -21.13 -0.54
CA GLU A 145 -7.14 -21.85 -0.39
C GLU A 145 -6.39 -21.99 -1.73
N ALA A 146 -7.11 -22.35 -2.79
CA ALA A 146 -6.53 -22.46 -4.13
C ALA A 146 -6.07 -21.09 -4.66
N ALA A 147 -6.86 -20.04 -4.45
CA ALA A 147 -6.49 -18.69 -4.82
C ALA A 147 -5.23 -18.22 -4.09
N VAL A 148 -5.13 -18.43 -2.77
CA VAL A 148 -3.94 -18.09 -1.98
C VAL A 148 -2.71 -18.87 -2.44
N ALA A 149 -2.86 -20.16 -2.74
CA ALA A 149 -1.77 -20.98 -3.28
C ALA A 149 -1.29 -20.44 -4.64
N LYS A 150 -2.21 -20.10 -5.55
CA LYS A 150 -1.92 -19.51 -6.85
C LYS A 150 -1.26 -18.13 -6.74
N MET A 151 -1.73 -17.29 -5.82
CA MET A 151 -1.13 -15.97 -5.54
C MET A 151 0.31 -16.12 -5.05
N ASN A 152 0.59 -17.00 -4.10
CA ASN A 152 1.96 -17.25 -3.64
C ASN A 152 2.84 -17.83 -4.75
N ALA A 153 2.31 -18.76 -5.57
CA ALA A 153 3.03 -19.29 -6.72
C ALA A 153 3.36 -18.19 -7.75
N LYS A 154 2.40 -17.28 -8.01
CA LYS A 154 2.60 -16.13 -8.91
C LYS A 154 3.62 -15.15 -8.34
N ALA A 155 3.57 -14.82 -7.05
CA ALA A 155 4.58 -13.98 -6.41
C ALA A 155 5.99 -14.56 -6.57
N ALA A 156 6.15 -15.87 -6.30
CA ALA A 156 7.41 -16.57 -6.50
C ALA A 156 7.88 -16.56 -7.97
N GLN A 157 6.96 -16.76 -8.92
CA GLN A 157 7.25 -16.71 -10.36
C GLN A 157 7.76 -15.33 -10.79
N LEU A 158 7.21 -14.26 -10.22
CA LEU A 158 7.60 -12.88 -10.52
C LEU A 158 8.90 -12.45 -9.84
N GLY A 159 9.42 -13.24 -8.90
CA GLY A 159 10.58 -12.87 -8.09
C GLY A 159 10.25 -12.06 -6.83
N ALA A 160 8.96 -11.87 -6.51
CA ALA A 160 8.49 -11.27 -5.26
C ALA A 160 8.63 -12.27 -4.09
N ARG A 161 9.89 -12.52 -3.68
CA ARG A 161 10.28 -13.59 -2.74
C ARG A 161 10.01 -13.26 -1.27
N ASP A 162 9.78 -12.00 -0.95
CA ASP A 162 9.45 -11.52 0.39
C ASP A 162 7.96 -11.20 0.51
N THR A 163 7.13 -11.94 -0.23
CA THR A 163 5.66 -11.90 -0.16
C THR A 163 5.12 -13.25 0.29
N ASN A 164 4.29 -13.23 1.33
CA ASN A 164 3.50 -14.39 1.75
C ASN A 164 2.04 -13.99 1.92
N VAL A 165 1.18 -14.49 1.04
CA VAL A 165 -0.26 -14.22 1.02
C VAL A 165 -0.99 -15.19 1.94
N VAL A 166 -1.91 -14.66 2.75
CA VAL A 166 -2.79 -15.46 3.62
C VAL A 166 -4.26 -15.32 3.24
N THR A 167 -4.68 -14.14 2.75
CA THR A 167 -6.05 -13.92 2.26
C THR A 167 -6.03 -13.30 0.86
N PRO A 168 -7.02 -13.62 -0.01
CA PRO A 168 -7.09 -13.04 -1.36
C PRO A 168 -7.29 -11.52 -1.34
N SER A 169 -8.00 -11.02 -0.32
CA SER A 169 -8.40 -9.61 -0.23
C SER A 169 -7.33 -8.73 0.40
N GLY A 170 -6.41 -9.29 1.21
CA GLY A 170 -5.53 -8.49 2.04
C GLY A 170 -6.11 -8.11 3.39
N LEU A 171 -7.27 -8.64 3.76
CA LEU A 171 -7.76 -8.55 5.15
C LEU A 171 -6.77 -9.21 6.10
N ASP A 172 -6.64 -8.62 7.29
CA ASP A 172 -5.76 -9.11 8.33
C ASP A 172 -6.13 -10.55 8.71
N ALA A 173 -5.10 -11.36 8.93
CA ALA A 173 -5.23 -12.71 9.46
C ALA A 173 -4.36 -12.81 10.72
N PRO A 174 -4.86 -12.35 11.89
CA PRO A 174 -4.07 -12.28 13.11
C PRO A 174 -3.41 -13.61 13.46
N GLY A 175 -2.10 -13.58 13.76
CA GLY A 175 -1.32 -14.77 14.06
C GLY A 175 -0.84 -15.57 12.85
N MET A 176 -1.24 -15.19 11.63
CA MET A 176 -0.77 -15.80 10.39
C MET A 176 0.36 -14.99 9.75
N PRO A 177 1.28 -15.65 9.03
CA PRO A 177 2.45 -15.01 8.42
C PRO A 177 2.13 -14.12 7.20
N PHE A 178 1.31 -13.08 7.31
CA PHE A 178 0.90 -12.25 6.16
C PHE A 178 1.81 -11.02 5.98
N TRP A 179 2.62 -11.00 4.91
CA TRP A 179 3.46 -9.84 4.59
C TRP A 179 3.79 -9.69 3.10
N SER A 180 4.31 -8.53 2.75
CA SER A 180 4.99 -8.16 1.51
C SER A 180 6.07 -7.12 1.85
N THR A 181 6.82 -6.66 0.85
CA THR A 181 7.75 -5.51 0.95
C THR A 181 7.40 -4.43 -0.08
N PRO A 182 7.87 -3.18 0.06
CA PRO A 182 7.74 -2.18 -0.99
C PRO A 182 8.31 -2.67 -2.33
N HIS A 183 9.48 -3.30 -2.31
CA HIS A 183 10.09 -3.93 -3.48
C HIS A 183 9.13 -4.89 -4.19
N ASP A 184 8.59 -5.86 -3.45
CA ASP A 184 7.73 -6.89 -4.03
C ASP A 184 6.41 -6.34 -4.55
N LEU A 185 5.84 -5.34 -3.85
CA LEU A 185 4.65 -4.66 -4.35
C LEU A 185 4.93 -3.94 -5.68
N ALA A 186 6.11 -3.34 -5.84
CA ALA A 186 6.52 -2.72 -7.10
C ALA A 186 6.73 -3.77 -8.21
N VAL A 187 7.33 -4.93 -7.91
CA VAL A 187 7.46 -6.07 -8.84
C VAL A 187 6.08 -6.54 -9.31
N ILE A 188 5.17 -6.80 -8.38
CA ILE A 188 3.80 -7.28 -8.67
C ILE A 188 3.06 -6.25 -9.52
N PHE A 189 3.10 -4.97 -9.13
CA PHE A 189 2.37 -3.93 -9.86
C PHE A 189 2.95 -3.66 -11.24
N ARG A 190 4.29 -3.72 -11.41
CA ARG A 190 4.94 -3.66 -12.72
C ARG A 190 4.46 -4.78 -13.63
N ALA A 191 4.41 -6.01 -13.12
CA ALA A 191 3.91 -7.15 -13.88
C ALA A 191 2.42 -7.00 -14.23
N ALA A 192 1.59 -6.55 -13.27
CA ALA A 192 0.18 -6.31 -13.50
C ALA A 192 -0.08 -5.22 -14.55
N MET A 193 0.67 -4.12 -14.52
CA MET A 193 0.56 -3.03 -15.50
C MET A 193 1.02 -3.41 -16.91
N ALA A 194 1.70 -4.55 -17.10
CA ALA A 194 2.01 -5.08 -18.43
C ALA A 194 0.78 -5.71 -19.10
N ASP A 195 -0.24 -6.09 -18.32
CA ASP A 195 -1.53 -6.52 -18.84
C ASP A 195 -2.41 -5.30 -19.20
N PRO A 196 -2.88 -5.18 -20.46
CA PRO A 196 -3.65 -4.02 -20.90
C PRO A 196 -5.03 -3.91 -20.25
N VAL A 197 -5.63 -5.02 -19.81
CA VAL A 197 -6.92 -5.04 -19.11
C VAL A 197 -6.73 -4.52 -17.69
N PHE A 198 -5.69 -4.97 -16.98
CA PHE A 198 -5.36 -4.42 -15.66
C PHE A 198 -5.09 -2.92 -15.74
N ALA A 199 -4.25 -2.49 -16.68
CA ALA A 199 -3.92 -1.08 -16.89
C ALA A 199 -5.17 -0.23 -17.21
N GLN A 200 -6.09 -0.76 -18.03
CA GLN A 200 -7.36 -0.10 -18.30
C GLN A 200 -8.18 0.04 -17.02
N ILE A 201 -8.39 -1.03 -16.26
CA ILE A 201 -9.25 -1.03 -15.07
C ILE A 201 -8.72 -0.08 -14.01
N THR A 202 -7.43 -0.13 -13.68
CA THR A 202 -6.85 0.73 -12.62
C THR A 202 -6.89 2.22 -12.95
N ALA A 203 -6.98 2.58 -14.24
CA ALA A 203 -7.12 3.95 -14.72
C ALA A 203 -8.59 4.43 -14.84
N MET A 204 -9.57 3.53 -14.74
CA MET A 204 -10.99 3.91 -14.84
C MET A 204 -11.35 4.87 -13.70
N PRO A 205 -12.02 6.01 -13.98
CA PRO A 205 -12.51 6.90 -12.92
C PRO A 205 -13.69 6.30 -12.16
N SER A 206 -14.54 5.54 -12.85
CA SER A 206 -15.68 4.85 -12.28
C SER A 206 -16.16 3.70 -13.16
N THR A 207 -17.00 2.82 -12.59
CA THR A 207 -17.79 1.82 -13.32
C THR A 207 -19.21 1.71 -12.76
N VAL A 208 -20.11 1.12 -13.53
CA VAL A 208 -21.46 0.74 -13.06
C VAL A 208 -21.44 -0.74 -12.68
N PHE A 209 -21.79 -1.03 -11.42
CA PHE A 209 -21.75 -2.36 -10.84
C PHE A 209 -23.15 -2.85 -10.44
N PRO A 210 -23.54 -4.08 -10.82
CA PRO A 210 -24.87 -4.61 -10.50
C PRO A 210 -24.99 -5.05 -9.04
N ALA A 211 -25.49 -4.18 -8.15
CA ALA A 211 -25.64 -4.44 -6.72
C ALA A 211 -27.06 -4.91 -6.34
N LYS A 212 -27.26 -5.36 -5.09
CA LYS A 212 -28.54 -5.96 -4.63
C LYS A 212 -29.80 -5.17 -4.98
N THR A 213 -29.79 -3.85 -4.81
CA THR A 213 -30.96 -2.97 -5.02
C THR A 213 -30.96 -2.27 -6.38
N GLY A 214 -30.16 -2.75 -7.33
CA GLY A 214 -29.97 -2.14 -8.65
C GLY A 214 -28.51 -1.77 -8.92
N ASP A 215 -28.29 -1.03 -9.98
CA ASP A 215 -26.94 -0.64 -10.38
C ASP A 215 -26.38 0.46 -9.46
N ARG A 216 -25.10 0.34 -9.12
CA ARG A 216 -24.35 1.27 -8.28
C ARG A 216 -23.13 1.78 -9.03
N VAL A 217 -22.85 3.07 -8.94
CA VAL A 217 -21.58 3.62 -9.44
C VAL A 217 -20.48 3.35 -8.42
N LEU A 218 -19.44 2.62 -8.83
CA LEU A 218 -18.20 2.47 -8.08
C LEU A 218 -17.20 3.50 -8.60
N VAL A 219 -16.75 4.39 -7.72
CA VAL A 219 -15.72 5.40 -8.04
C VAL A 219 -14.36 4.84 -7.63
N ASN A 220 -13.35 5.10 -8.45
CA ASN A 220 -11.98 4.69 -8.14
C ASN A 220 -11.45 5.45 -6.94
N GLN A 221 -11.02 4.71 -5.91
CA GLN A 221 -10.51 5.28 -4.65
C GLN A 221 -9.07 5.80 -4.76
N ASN A 222 -8.40 5.58 -5.89
CA ASN A 222 -7.08 6.14 -6.15
C ASN A 222 -7.18 7.63 -6.52
N GLU A 223 -7.11 8.51 -5.52
CA GLU A 223 -7.15 9.96 -5.76
C GLU A 223 -5.96 10.48 -6.56
N LEU A 224 -4.86 9.72 -6.66
CA LEU A 224 -3.71 10.12 -7.46
C LEU A 224 -4.07 10.34 -8.94
N LEU A 225 -5.08 9.61 -9.45
CA LEU A 225 -5.62 9.80 -10.81
C LEU A 225 -6.11 11.23 -11.09
N HIS A 226 -6.54 11.95 -10.06
CA HIS A 226 -7.01 13.34 -10.16
C HIS A 226 -5.99 14.35 -9.64
N ARG A 227 -5.09 13.93 -8.76
CA ARG A 227 -4.13 14.79 -8.06
C ARG A 227 -2.80 14.93 -8.81
N TYR A 228 -2.41 13.95 -9.62
CA TYR A 228 -1.09 13.91 -10.23
C TYR A 228 -1.16 13.66 -11.75
N PRO A 229 -0.78 14.64 -12.59
CA PRO A 229 -0.77 14.46 -14.03
C PRO A 229 0.14 13.31 -14.46
N GLY A 230 -0.38 12.46 -15.35
CA GLY A 230 0.35 11.30 -15.86
C GLY A 230 0.21 10.03 -15.02
N THR A 231 -0.61 10.01 -13.96
CA THR A 231 -0.93 8.76 -13.25
C THR A 231 -1.52 7.73 -14.19
N LEU A 232 -0.93 6.53 -14.18
CA LEU A 232 -1.35 5.38 -14.99
C LEU A 232 -2.32 4.46 -14.22
N GLY A 233 -2.24 4.47 -12.89
CA GLY A 233 -3.01 3.56 -12.05
C GLY A 233 -2.47 3.50 -10.62
N GLY A 234 -3.18 2.81 -9.75
CA GLY A 234 -2.73 2.56 -8.39
C GLY A 234 -3.75 1.82 -7.54
N LYS A 235 -3.28 1.30 -6.40
CA LYS A 235 -4.10 0.59 -5.42
C LYS A 235 -3.73 1.02 -4.00
N THR A 236 -4.73 1.44 -3.25
CA THR A 236 -4.64 1.74 -1.81
C THR A 236 -4.91 0.50 -0.96
N GLY A 237 -4.42 0.53 0.28
CA GLY A 237 -4.76 -0.41 1.33
C GLY A 237 -4.71 0.22 2.71
N PHE A 238 -5.54 -0.30 3.61
CA PHE A 238 -5.49 0.01 5.03
C PHE A 238 -6.03 -1.17 5.83
N THR A 239 -5.32 -1.54 6.88
CA THR A 239 -5.81 -2.33 8.02
C THR A 239 -5.13 -1.83 9.29
N ASP A 240 -5.58 -2.27 10.46
CA ASP A 240 -4.95 -1.88 11.72
C ASP A 240 -3.51 -2.41 11.84
N ILE A 241 -3.23 -3.60 11.31
CA ILE A 241 -1.88 -4.18 11.30
C ILE A 241 -1.01 -3.55 10.21
N ALA A 242 -1.53 -3.39 8.99
CA ALA A 242 -0.75 -2.89 7.86
C ALA A 242 -0.49 -1.37 7.92
N ARG A 243 -1.34 -0.63 8.66
CA ARG A 243 -1.50 0.82 8.50
C ARG A 243 -1.80 1.15 7.03
N LYS A 244 -1.43 2.33 6.54
CA LYS A 244 -1.68 2.69 5.13
C LYS A 244 -0.64 2.03 4.23
N THR A 245 -1.11 1.47 3.12
CA THR A 245 -0.28 0.94 2.04
C THR A 245 -0.75 1.51 0.70
N PHE A 246 0.18 1.66 -0.24
CA PHE A 246 -0.13 2.20 -1.56
C PHE A 246 0.88 1.71 -2.59
N VAL A 247 0.42 1.41 -3.79
CA VAL A 247 1.27 1.16 -4.96
C VAL A 247 0.67 1.89 -6.14
N ALA A 248 1.48 2.59 -6.93
CA ALA A 248 0.99 3.35 -8.08
C ALA A 248 2.07 3.56 -9.12
N ALA A 249 1.63 3.91 -10.32
CA ALA A 249 2.50 4.26 -11.43
C ALA A 249 2.10 5.59 -12.06
N ALA A 250 3.08 6.29 -12.60
CA ALA A 250 2.88 7.48 -13.41
C ALA A 250 3.87 7.53 -14.58
N GLN A 251 3.57 8.36 -15.57
CA GLN A 251 4.42 8.61 -16.72
C GLN A 251 4.63 10.11 -16.93
N ARG A 252 5.87 10.48 -17.25
CA ARG A 252 6.27 11.83 -17.66
C ARG A 252 7.38 11.73 -18.70
N ASP A 253 7.24 12.46 -19.82
CA ASP A 253 8.24 12.54 -20.89
C ASP A 253 8.80 11.17 -21.34
N GLY A 254 7.90 10.21 -21.53
CA GLY A 254 8.23 8.86 -21.98
C GLY A 254 8.90 7.95 -20.94
N ARG A 255 9.11 8.40 -19.70
CA ARG A 255 9.56 7.55 -18.58
C ARG A 255 8.37 7.10 -17.75
N ARG A 256 8.32 5.82 -17.37
CA ARG A 256 7.28 5.27 -16.50
C ARG A 256 7.90 4.85 -15.17
N LEU A 257 7.36 5.38 -14.08
CA LEU A 257 7.82 5.06 -12.73
C LEU A 257 6.71 4.36 -11.94
N VAL A 258 7.11 3.42 -11.09
CA VAL A 258 6.28 2.79 -10.07
C VAL A 258 6.82 3.16 -8.68
N ILE A 259 5.91 3.41 -7.77
CA ILE A 259 6.19 3.56 -6.34
C ILE A 259 5.39 2.56 -5.53
N ALA A 260 5.96 2.07 -4.43
CA ALA A 260 5.22 1.38 -3.39
C ALA A 260 5.57 1.97 -2.04
N MET A 261 4.58 2.11 -1.16
CA MET A 261 4.66 2.76 0.14
C MET A 261 3.91 1.91 1.17
N MET A 262 4.51 1.67 2.34
CA MET A 262 3.94 0.80 3.35
C MET A 262 4.06 1.37 4.76
N TYR A 263 3.19 0.85 5.63
CA TYR A 263 3.27 0.99 7.09
C TYR A 263 3.23 2.42 7.65
N GLY A 264 2.48 3.32 7.02
CA GLY A 264 2.43 4.72 7.42
C GLY A 264 1.11 5.17 8.00
N LEU A 265 1.19 6.24 8.80
CA LEU A 265 0.05 6.95 9.37
C LEU A 265 0.20 8.45 9.12
N VAL A 266 -0.85 9.07 8.59
CA VAL A 266 -0.88 10.52 8.39
C VAL A 266 -1.06 11.20 9.75
N LYS A 267 -0.16 12.11 10.08
CA LYS A 267 -0.26 12.95 11.28
C LYS A 267 -1.03 14.22 10.95
N GLU A 268 -1.78 14.74 11.93
CA GLU A 268 -2.47 16.02 11.78
C GLU A 268 -1.48 17.14 11.42
N GLY A 269 -1.79 17.92 10.38
CA GLY A 269 -0.93 18.96 9.84
C GLY A 269 0.30 18.48 9.04
N GLY A 270 0.49 17.16 8.91
CA GLY A 270 1.58 16.56 8.13
C GLY A 270 1.19 16.21 6.69
N PRO A 271 2.17 15.80 5.86
CA PRO A 271 1.91 15.33 4.50
C PRO A 271 1.02 14.09 4.50
N THR A 272 0.08 14.04 3.55
CA THR A 272 -0.74 12.87 3.29
C THR A 272 0.03 11.81 2.50
N TYR A 273 -0.55 10.63 2.34
CA TYR A 273 -0.02 9.60 1.42
C TYR A 273 0.02 10.08 -0.03
N TRP A 274 -0.94 10.91 -0.44
CA TRP A 274 -0.98 11.47 -1.78
C TRP A 274 0.15 12.47 -2.02
N ASP A 275 0.46 13.30 -1.01
CA ASP A 275 1.54 14.28 -1.07
C ASP A 275 2.90 13.58 -1.17
N GLN A 276 3.14 12.56 -0.35
CA GLN A 276 4.38 11.78 -0.43
C GLN A 276 4.48 10.99 -1.74
N ALA A 277 3.39 10.38 -2.23
CA ALA A 277 3.38 9.69 -3.52
C ALA A 277 3.75 10.63 -4.67
N ALA A 278 3.14 11.82 -4.73
CA ALA A 278 3.46 12.84 -5.72
C ALA A 278 4.92 13.30 -5.60
N GLY A 279 5.39 13.55 -4.38
CA GLY A 279 6.77 13.95 -4.10
C GLY A 279 7.82 12.90 -4.52
N LEU A 280 7.56 11.62 -4.25
CA LEU A 280 8.45 10.52 -4.68
C LEU A 280 8.49 10.39 -6.20
N LEU A 281 7.34 10.54 -6.87
CA LEU A 281 7.28 10.51 -8.34
C LEU A 281 7.99 11.73 -8.95
N ASP A 282 7.75 12.94 -8.43
CA ASP A 282 8.45 14.15 -8.89
C ASP A 282 9.96 14.04 -8.71
N TRP A 283 10.40 13.55 -7.54
CA TRP A 283 11.80 13.25 -7.28
C TRP A 283 12.34 12.25 -8.31
N GLY A 284 11.64 11.13 -8.54
CA GLY A 284 12.07 10.08 -9.47
C GLY A 284 12.18 10.57 -10.91
N PHE A 285 11.25 11.41 -11.37
CA PHE A 285 11.30 11.98 -12.72
C PHE A 285 12.43 12.99 -12.91
N ALA A 286 12.88 13.64 -11.83
CA ALA A 286 14.01 14.56 -11.85
C ALA A 286 15.39 13.84 -11.85
N GLN A 287 15.43 12.54 -11.58
CA GLN A 287 16.68 11.78 -11.52
C GLN A 287 17.24 11.39 -12.89
N ASP A 288 18.57 11.27 -12.96
CA ASP A 288 19.26 10.71 -14.13
C ASP A 288 18.72 9.30 -14.44
N ARG A 289 18.43 9.05 -15.73
CA ARG A 289 17.91 7.77 -16.21
C ARG A 289 18.98 6.67 -16.25
N SER A 290 20.26 7.04 -16.20
CA SER A 290 21.39 6.10 -16.24
C SER A 290 21.84 5.62 -14.87
N ALA A 291 21.43 6.30 -13.79
CA ALA A 291 21.79 5.95 -12.43
C ALA A 291 20.72 5.06 -11.77
N SER A 292 21.14 4.14 -10.92
CA SER A 292 20.27 3.24 -10.16
C SER A 292 20.99 2.72 -8.92
N ILE A 293 20.23 2.32 -7.90
CA ILE A 293 20.76 1.66 -6.68
C ILE A 293 20.57 0.14 -6.69
N GLY A 294 19.81 -0.38 -7.66
CA GLY A 294 19.47 -1.79 -7.77
C GLY A 294 18.51 -2.06 -8.92
N ALA A 295 17.90 -3.25 -8.94
CA ALA A 295 16.87 -3.63 -9.89
C ALA A 295 15.81 -4.50 -9.21
N LEU A 296 14.56 -4.37 -9.69
CA LEU A 296 13.40 -5.20 -9.34
C LEU A 296 13.55 -6.64 -9.87
#